data_AF-A0A847BNG8-F1
#
_entry.id   AF-A0A847BNG8-F1
#
_cell.length_a   1.000
_cell.length_b   1.000
_cell.length_c   1.000
_cell.angle_alpha   90.00
_cell.angle_beta   90.00
_cell.angle_gamma   90.00
#
_symmetry.space_group_name_H-M   'P 1'
#
loop_
_entity.id
_entity.type
_entity.pdbx_description
1 polymer ?
#
loop_
_entity_poly.entity_id
_entity_poly.type
_entity_poly.pdbx_seq_one_letter_code
_entity_poly.pdbx_strand_id
1 'polypeptide(L)' 'MEHNDFATRQIHGGSLERKNFRPLVTPIYQSSTFYFDSVEQGAALFAGEEDGYFYTRIDNP' A
#
# COMPACT_ATOMS: atom_id res chain seq x y z
N MET A 1 13.55 10.84 -12.78
CA MET A 1 12.57 9.78 -13.11
C MET A 1 13.12 9.03 -14.30
N GLU A 2 13.33 7.72 -14.15
CA GLU A 2 13.77 6.85 -15.23
C GLU A 2 12.74 6.94 -16.39
N HIS A 3 13.22 7.28 -17.58
CA HIS A 3 12.39 7.54 -18.76
C HIS A 3 11.95 6.21 -19.39
N ASN A 4 11.00 5.52 -18.76
CA ASN A 4 10.21 4.51 -19.43
C ASN A 4 9.21 5.19 -20.37
N ASP A 5 9.02 4.63 -21.56
CA ASP A 5 8.02 5.12 -22.52
C ASP A 5 6.61 5.12 -21.92
N PHE A 6 5.72 5.97 -22.45
CA PHE A 6 4.35 6.11 -21.96
C PHE A 6 3.64 4.75 -21.87
N ALA A 7 3.77 3.92 -22.90
CA ALA A 7 3.14 2.59 -22.93
C ALA A 7 3.65 1.67 -21.81
N THR A 8 4.95 1.68 -21.54
CA THR A 8 5.56 0.89 -20.46
C THR A 8 5.03 1.31 -19.09
N ARG A 9 4.87 2.62 -18.87
CA ARG A 9 4.36 3.15 -17.59
C ARG A 9 2.90 2.81 -17.33
N GLN A 10 2.08 2.66 -18.37
CA GLN A 10 0.69 2.23 -18.22
C GLN A 10 0.59 0.78 -17.73
N ILE A 11 1.57 -0.07 -18.05
CA ILE A 11 1.58 -1.48 -17.65
C ILE A 11 2.30 -1.70 -16.32
N HIS A 12 3.41 -1.00 -16.08
CA HIS A 12 4.33 -1.28 -14.97
C HIS A 12 4.42 -0.18 -13.90
N GLY A 13 3.84 0.99 -14.14
CA GLY A 13 3.87 2.11 -13.21
C GLY A 13 3.04 1.83 -11.94
N GLY A 14 3.52 2.33 -10.80
CA GLY A 14 2.78 2.21 -9.52
C GLY A 14 2.75 0.81 -8.93
N SER A 15 3.50 -0.16 -9.48
CA SER A 15 3.63 -1.48 -8.88
C SER A 15 4.29 -1.37 -7.50
N LEU A 16 3.60 -1.86 -6.48
CA LEU A 16 4.09 -1.83 -5.11
C LEU A 16 4.97 -3.06 -4.86
N GLU A 17 6.22 -2.84 -4.42
CA GLU A 17 7.08 -3.93 -4.01
C GLU A 17 6.53 -4.59 -2.74
N ARG A 18 6.40 -5.92 -2.76
CA ARG A 18 5.88 -6.69 -1.62
C ARG A 18 7.00 -7.54 -1.03
N LYS A 19 7.28 -7.35 0.26
CA LYS A 19 8.39 -8.01 0.98
C LYS A 19 8.19 -9.53 1.14
N ASN A 20 6.95 -9.99 1.26
CA ASN A 20 6.65 -11.37 1.69
C ASN A 20 6.15 -12.29 0.56
N PHE A 21 5.69 -11.74 -0.57
CA PHE A 21 5.12 -12.49 -1.68
C PHE A 21 5.60 -11.91 -3.02
N ARG A 22 5.65 -12.74 -4.07
CA ARG A 22 6.09 -12.33 -5.42
C ARG A 22 5.00 -12.53 -6.48
N PRO A 23 3.82 -11.92 -6.34
CA PRO A 23 2.79 -12.03 -7.36
C PRO A 23 3.21 -11.25 -8.62
N LEU A 24 2.83 -11.77 -9.79
CA LEU A 24 3.01 -11.04 -11.06
C LEU A 24 2.01 -9.87 -11.18
N VAL A 25 0.80 -10.04 -10.63
CA VAL A 25 -0.30 -9.08 -10.68
C VAL A 25 -0.61 -8.61 -9.26
N THR A 26 -0.83 -7.30 -9.07
CA THR A 26 -1.21 -6.73 -7.77
C THR A 26 -2.47 -7.41 -7.20
N PRO A 27 -2.44 -7.92 -5.97
CA PRO A 27 -3.63 -8.48 -5.33
C PRO A 27 -4.73 -7.44 -5.09
N ILE A 28 -5.97 -7.88 -4.99
CA ILE A 28 -7.11 -7.04 -4.58
C ILE A 28 -7.21 -7.10 -3.05
N TYR A 29 -6.95 -5.99 -2.36
CA TYR A 29 -7.10 -5.86 -0.90
C TYR A 29 -8.54 -5.56 -0.50
N GLN A 30 -9.43 -6.54 -0.73
CA GLN A 30 -10.86 -6.45 -0.44
C GLN A 30 -11.16 -6.54 1.07
N SER A 31 -10.72 -5.53 1.82
CA SER A 31 -10.98 -5.39 3.26
C SER A 31 -11.52 -4.00 3.58
N SER A 32 -12.23 -3.89 4.70
CA SER A 32 -12.65 -2.60 5.26
C SER A 32 -11.63 -2.01 6.23
N THR A 33 -10.89 -2.85 6.96
CA THR A 33 -9.98 -2.46 8.04
C THR A 33 -8.67 -3.25 7.99
N PHE A 34 -7.64 -2.71 8.63
CA PHE A 34 -6.33 -3.35 8.80
C PHE A 34 -6.02 -3.48 10.30
N TYR A 35 -5.26 -4.51 10.68
CA TYR A 35 -4.88 -4.74 12.08
C TYR A 35 -3.60 -3.97 12.42
N PHE A 36 -3.42 -3.67 13.71
CA PHE A 36 -2.19 -3.09 14.25
C PHE A 36 -1.43 -4.13 15.03
N ASP A 37 -0.10 -4.06 15.00
CA ASP A 37 0.76 -4.92 15.81
C ASP A 37 0.75 -4.51 17.29
N SER A 38 0.48 -3.23 17.58
CA SER A 38 0.23 -2.72 18.93
C SER A 38 -0.72 -1.51 18.95
N VAL A 39 -1.20 -1.13 20.14
CA VAL A 39 -2.05 0.06 20.31
C VAL A 39 -1.27 1.34 20.01
N GLU A 40 0.01 1.36 20.39
CA GLU A 40 0.92 2.49 20.15
C GLU A 40 1.12 2.71 18.64
N GLN A 41 1.27 1.64 17.85
CA GLN A 41 1.33 1.76 16.39
C GLN A 41 0.04 2.37 15.84
N GLY A 42 -1.13 1.91 16.30
CA GLY A 42 -2.41 2.50 15.91
C GLY A 42 -2.45 4.00 16.18
N ALA A 43 -2.01 4.43 17.37
CA ALA A 43 -1.95 5.85 17.72
C ALA A 43 -1.01 6.66 16.80
N ALA A 44 0.17 6.14 16.49
CA ALA A 44 1.12 6.78 15.58
C ALA A 44 0.56 6.94 14.16
N LEU A 45 -0.11 5.91 13.62
CA LEU A 45 -0.80 5.98 12.33
C LEU A 45 -1.89 7.05 12.31
N PHE A 46 -2.71 7.16 13.37
CA PHE A 46 -3.74 8.20 13.47
C PHE A 46 -3.16 9.61 13.65
N ALA A 47 -1.99 9.74 14.27
CA ALA A 47 -1.27 11.01 14.42
C ALA A 47 -0.51 11.43 13.16
N GLY A 48 -0.36 10.53 12.17
CA GLY A 48 0.46 10.75 10.98
C GLY A 48 1.97 10.69 11.26
N GLU A 49 2.36 10.05 12.36
CA GLU A 49 3.75 9.84 12.76
C GLU A 49 4.35 8.56 12.15
N GLU A 50 3.49 7.63 11.72
CA GLU A 50 3.83 6.43 10.99
C GLU A 50 2.97 6.32 9.71
N ASP A 51 3.56 5.84 8.62
CA ASP A 51 2.85 5.54 7.38
C ASP A 51 2.21 4.15 7.43
N GLY A 52 0.95 4.04 7.05
CA GLY A 52 0.27 2.75 6.95
C GLY A 52 -1.22 2.87 6.71
N TYR A 53 -1.86 1.71 6.56
CA TYR A 53 -3.29 1.60 6.31
C TYR A 53 -4.00 1.20 7.59
N PHE A 54 -5.12 1.86 7.88
CA PHE A 54 -5.97 1.52 9.03
C PHE A 54 -7.44 1.32 8.62
N TYR A 55 -7.94 2.09 7.65
CA TYR A 55 -9.34 2.02 7.23
C TYR A 55 -9.53 2.43 5.77
N THR A 56 -10.18 1.57 4.98
CA THR A 56 -10.28 1.70 3.50
C THR A 56 -11.01 2.96 3.03
N ARG A 57 -11.88 3.56 3.84
CA ARG A 57 -12.50 4.86 3.50
C ARG A 57 -11.47 6.00 3.42
N ILE A 58 -10.35 5.87 4.11
CA ILE A 58 -9.27 6.86 4.12
C ILE A 58 -8.21 6.48 3.07
N ASP A 59 -7.73 5.24 3.09
CA ASP A 59 -6.75 4.74 2.13
C ASP A 59 -6.72 3.20 2.05
N ASN A 60 -6.24 2.63 0.94
CA ASN A 60 -6.14 1.19 0.68
C ASN A 60 -4.86 0.85 -0.14
N PRO A 61 -4.16 -0.26 0.18
CA PRO A 61 -2.91 -0.64 -0.51
C PRO A 61 -3.06 -1.04 -1.98
#